data_AF-A0A7K1FIR1-F1
#
_entry.id   AF-A0A7K1FIR1-F1
#
_cell.length_a   1.000
_cell.length_b   1.000
_cell.length_c   1.000
_cell.angle_alpha   90.00
_cell.angle_beta   90.00
_cell.angle_gamma   90.00
#
_symmetry.space_group_name_H-M   'P 1'
#
loop_
_entity.id
_entity.type
_entity.pdbx_description
1 polymer ?
#
loop_
_entity_poly.entity_id
_entity_poly.type
_entity_poly.pdbx_seq_one_letter_code
_entity_poly.pdbx_strand_id
1 'polypeptide(L)'
;MKAFLSHRLVWPAAVLLALLVANQVANHSFLSITVQDGNLFGPLIDILRRAAPVVLVALGMTLVIATRGIDLSVGAVAAISGSWASMYIIGSADRASVGVVLTAIGVALLMALVAGMWNGFLVSVLGIQPIVATLVLMTAGRGLAQVITDEKILYPDNSPAYKLIGGGYLLAVPFSILLAGAIFALTAVLTRKTALGTLIESVGVNPEASRLAGVRARTIIFIVYVFSGLCAGLAGLMLTSNSTSADPNSIGLFIELDAILAVVIGGTSLAGGRFSLAGTLIGAFIIETMDTFVVIAISARSTDVFKACVVIVVCLLQSPQARSWLVHTVLRRPVRRPAPPPPPPAAVDAPVAVPDAGTLIADAAATGDDPSAPTGSAVTGNAATESSVTGSAATAADSMDPAATGSGRSTAGAPRSDEYTVRTR
;
A
#
# COMPACT_ATOMS: atom_id res chain seq x y z
N MET A 1 -14.96 15.12 -25.41
CA MET A 1 -14.32 15.47 -24.12
C MET A 1 -14.84 14.66 -22.93
N LYS A 2 -16.15 14.63 -22.62
CA LYS A 2 -16.67 13.93 -21.42
C LYS A 2 -16.37 12.41 -21.37
N ALA A 3 -16.46 11.71 -22.51
CA ALA A 3 -16.15 10.27 -22.60
C ALA A 3 -14.65 9.94 -22.43
N PHE A 4 -13.77 10.87 -22.78
CA PHE A 4 -12.33 10.73 -22.57
C PHE A 4 -11.99 10.93 -21.08
N LEU A 5 -12.54 11.97 -20.45
CA LEU A 5 -12.37 12.27 -19.03
C LEU A 5 -12.99 11.21 -18.08
N SER A 6 -13.86 10.34 -18.58
CA SER A 6 -14.44 9.24 -17.81
C SER A 6 -13.60 7.95 -17.81
N HIS A 7 -12.51 7.86 -18.59
CA HIS A 7 -11.69 6.66 -18.60
C HIS A 7 -10.87 6.53 -17.30
N ARG A 8 -10.92 5.36 -16.67
CA ARG A 8 -10.30 5.09 -15.34
C ARG A 8 -8.82 5.43 -15.23
N LEU A 9 -8.08 5.37 -16.34
CA LEU A 9 -6.64 5.64 -16.37
C LEU A 9 -6.29 7.12 -16.56
N VAL A 10 -7.26 7.99 -16.88
CA VAL A 10 -6.97 9.40 -17.20
C VAL A 10 -6.41 10.13 -15.98
N TRP A 11 -6.97 9.90 -14.80
CA TRP A 11 -6.50 10.55 -13.57
C TRP A 11 -5.10 10.08 -13.17
N PRO A 12 -4.81 8.77 -13.06
CA PRO A 12 -3.43 8.30 -12.84
C PRO A 12 -2.45 8.83 -13.89
N ALA A 13 -2.81 8.80 -15.18
CA ALA A 13 -1.94 9.31 -16.24
C ALA A 13 -1.70 10.82 -16.13
N ALA A 14 -2.72 11.61 -15.76
CA ALA A 14 -2.58 13.05 -15.55
C ALA A 14 -1.68 13.37 -14.35
N VAL A 15 -1.77 12.59 -13.27
CA VAL A 15 -0.87 12.72 -12.10
C VAL A 15 0.57 12.40 -12.50
N LEU A 16 0.79 11.30 -13.22
CA LEU A 16 2.12 10.95 -13.72
C LEU A 16 2.68 12.06 -14.62
N LEU A 17 1.88 12.58 -15.55
CA LEU A 17 2.29 13.68 -16.42
C LEU A 17 2.64 14.94 -15.61
N ALA A 18 1.84 15.30 -14.61
CA ALA A 18 2.11 16.44 -13.73
C ALA A 18 3.43 16.26 -12.96
N LEU A 19 3.72 15.05 -12.47
CA LEU A 19 4.99 14.74 -11.81
C LEU A 19 6.19 14.82 -12.77
N LEU A 20 6.06 14.32 -14.00
CA LEU A 20 7.11 14.43 -15.01
C LEU A 20 7.40 15.89 -15.37
N VAL A 21 6.35 16.72 -15.51
CA VAL A 21 6.50 18.16 -15.75
C VAL A 21 7.15 18.85 -14.55
N ALA A 22 6.72 18.54 -13.32
CA ALA A 22 7.33 19.11 -12.12
C ALA A 22 8.82 18.76 -11.99
N ASN A 23 9.20 17.51 -12.29
CA ASN A 23 10.59 17.08 -12.33
C ASN A 23 11.40 17.81 -13.41
N GLN A 24 10.84 18.00 -14.60
CA GLN A 24 11.49 18.75 -15.67
C GLN A 24 11.67 20.23 -15.36
N VAL A 25 10.75 20.83 -14.61
CA VAL A 25 10.88 22.21 -14.13
C VAL A 25 11.94 22.32 -13.03
N ALA A 26 12.00 21.34 -12.12
CA ALA A 26 13.02 21.30 -11.07
C ALA A 26 14.43 21.00 -11.61
N ASN A 27 14.52 20.16 -12.65
CA ASN A 27 15.77 19.80 -13.31
C ASN A 27 15.56 19.79 -14.84
N HIS A 28 16.10 20.81 -15.52
CA HIS A 28 15.97 20.96 -16.97
C HIS A 28 16.56 19.81 -17.80
N SER A 29 17.43 18.99 -17.22
CA SER A 29 18.00 17.81 -17.88
C SER A 29 17.23 16.52 -17.57
N PHE A 30 16.12 16.58 -16.84
CA PHE A 30 15.36 15.40 -16.41
C PHE A 30 14.85 14.55 -17.57
N LEU A 31 14.25 15.17 -18.59
CA LEU A 31 13.77 14.49 -19.79
C LEU A 31 14.88 14.22 -20.83
N SER A 32 16.14 14.57 -20.54
CA SER A 32 17.24 14.31 -21.46
C SER A 32 17.59 12.83 -21.49
N ILE A 33 17.76 12.29 -22.69
CA ILE A 33 18.19 10.91 -22.92
C ILE A 33 19.50 10.97 -23.69
N THR A 34 20.55 10.37 -23.14
CA THR A 34 21.88 10.31 -23.74
C THR A 34 22.18 8.88 -24.16
N VAL A 35 22.81 8.70 -25.31
CA VAL A 35 23.34 7.39 -25.73
C VAL A 35 24.83 7.35 -25.43
N GLN A 36 25.26 6.40 -24.59
CA GLN A 36 26.68 6.14 -24.30
C GLN A 36 26.97 4.66 -24.56
N ASP A 37 28.04 4.36 -25.29
CA ASP A 37 28.41 2.99 -25.65
C ASP A 37 27.27 2.15 -26.28
N GLY A 38 26.40 2.81 -27.05
CA GLY A 38 25.23 2.17 -27.66
C GLY A 38 24.06 1.88 -26.71
N ASN A 39 24.12 2.33 -25.45
CA ASN A 39 23.09 2.16 -24.43
C ASN A 39 22.41 3.49 -24.06
N LEU A 40 21.14 3.42 -23.69
CA LEU A 40 20.33 4.57 -23.28
C LEU A 40 20.56 4.89 -21.80
N PHE A 41 20.85 6.15 -21.51
CA PHE A 41 21.02 6.69 -20.17
C PHE A 41 20.17 7.96 -20.00
N GLY A 42 19.89 8.28 -18.74
CA GLY A 42 19.21 9.50 -18.34
C GLY A 42 18.20 9.25 -17.24
N PRO A 43 17.69 10.31 -16.58
CA PRO A 43 16.83 10.17 -15.41
C PRO A 43 15.54 9.39 -15.70
N LEU A 44 14.96 9.53 -16.90
CA LEU A 44 13.82 8.72 -17.33
C LEU A 44 14.15 7.23 -17.40
N ILE A 45 15.30 6.87 -17.97
CA ILE A 45 15.74 5.48 -18.09
C ILE A 45 16.01 4.89 -16.69
N ASP A 46 16.58 5.69 -15.79
CA ASP A 46 16.80 5.30 -14.40
C ASP A 46 15.48 5.06 -13.65
N ILE A 47 14.46 5.91 -13.86
CA ILE A 47 13.11 5.70 -13.31
C ILE A 47 12.54 4.38 -13.82
N LEU A 48 12.57 4.14 -15.13
CA LEU A 48 12.03 2.90 -15.70
C LEU A 48 12.76 1.66 -15.15
N ARG A 49 14.09 1.77 -14.97
CA ARG A 49 14.93 0.70 -14.44
C ARG A 49 14.65 0.43 -12.96
N ARG A 50 14.52 1.47 -12.13
CA ARG A 50 14.17 1.35 -10.70
C ARG A 50 12.73 0.90 -10.49
N ALA A 51 11.83 1.28 -11.40
CA ALA A 51 10.45 0.81 -11.39
C ALA A 51 10.30 -0.67 -11.72
N ALA A 52 11.25 -1.29 -12.43
CA ALA A 52 11.06 -2.64 -12.91
C ALA A 52 10.84 -3.70 -11.79
N PRO A 53 11.61 -3.72 -10.68
CA PRO A 53 11.31 -4.56 -9.52
C PRO A 53 9.95 -4.24 -8.88
N VAL A 54 9.61 -2.95 -8.73
CA VAL A 54 8.32 -2.53 -8.15
C VAL A 54 7.15 -2.97 -9.02
N VAL A 55 7.27 -2.86 -10.35
CA VAL A 55 6.27 -3.32 -11.31
C VAL A 55 6.04 -4.82 -11.18
N LEU A 56 7.11 -5.63 -11.07
CA LEU A 56 6.97 -7.08 -10.88
C LEU A 56 6.20 -7.40 -9.61
N VAL A 57 6.62 -6.85 -8.47
CA VAL A 57 5.94 -7.08 -7.19
C VAL A 57 4.50 -6.59 -7.24
N ALA A 58 4.25 -5.40 -7.80
CA ALA A 58 2.93 -4.82 -7.93
C ALA A 58 2.02 -5.63 -8.85
N LEU A 59 2.54 -6.31 -9.88
CA LEU A 59 1.76 -7.22 -10.73
C LEU A 59 1.23 -8.42 -9.93
N GLY A 60 2.10 -9.08 -9.17
CA GLY A 60 1.72 -10.16 -8.26
C GLY A 60 0.67 -9.69 -7.24
N MET A 61 0.97 -8.55 -6.62
CA MET A 61 0.09 -7.93 -5.63
C MET A 61 -1.27 -7.50 -6.20
N THR A 62 -1.33 -7.07 -7.46
CA THR A 62 -2.58 -6.73 -8.14
C THR A 62 -3.53 -7.92 -8.17
N LEU A 63 -3.01 -9.10 -8.50
CA LEU A 63 -3.82 -10.32 -8.56
C LEU A 63 -4.22 -10.78 -7.15
N VAL A 64 -3.31 -10.69 -6.18
CA VAL A 64 -3.60 -11.01 -4.76
C VAL A 64 -4.73 -10.13 -4.24
N ILE A 65 -4.64 -8.81 -4.43
CA ILE A 65 -5.66 -7.83 -4.06
C ILE A 65 -6.96 -8.07 -4.82
N ALA A 66 -6.90 -8.42 -6.10
CA ALA A 66 -8.09 -8.77 -6.88
C ALA A 66 -8.86 -9.94 -6.23
N THR A 67 -8.17 -10.87 -5.54
CA THR A 67 -8.79 -11.97 -4.79
C THR A 67 -9.08 -11.66 -3.31
N ARG A 68 -9.04 -10.38 -2.88
CA ARG A 68 -9.26 -9.90 -1.49
C ARG A 68 -8.12 -10.22 -0.51
N GLY A 69 -6.93 -10.54 -1.02
CA GLY A 69 -5.74 -10.74 -0.22
C GLY A 69 -4.83 -9.51 -0.19
N ILE A 70 -3.84 -9.53 0.69
CA ILE A 70 -2.67 -8.65 0.64
C ILE A 70 -1.46 -9.54 0.97
N ASP A 71 -0.40 -9.47 0.16
CA ASP A 71 0.82 -10.26 0.35
C ASP A 71 1.96 -9.39 0.88
N LEU A 72 2.04 -9.25 2.20
CA LEU A 72 3.10 -8.44 2.83
C LEU A 72 4.49 -9.11 2.79
N SER A 73 4.57 -10.38 2.39
CA SER A 73 5.82 -11.14 2.44
C SER A 73 6.73 -10.90 1.23
N VAL A 74 6.25 -10.24 0.18
CA VAL A 74 6.98 -10.10 -1.10
C VAL A 74 8.37 -9.48 -0.95
N GLY A 75 8.56 -8.52 -0.03
CA GLY A 75 9.89 -7.98 0.28
C GLY A 75 10.84 -9.01 0.91
N ALA A 76 10.33 -9.85 1.80
CA ALA A 76 11.09 -10.95 2.40
C ALA A 76 11.39 -12.07 1.38
N VAL A 77 10.47 -12.37 0.48
CA VAL A 77 10.69 -13.34 -0.61
C VAL A 77 11.76 -12.85 -1.58
N ALA A 78 11.74 -11.55 -1.92
CA ALA A 78 12.80 -10.91 -2.69
C ALA A 78 14.16 -11.02 -1.99
N ALA A 79 14.20 -10.81 -0.67
CA ALA A 79 15.41 -10.97 0.13
C ALA A 79 15.93 -12.42 0.12
N ILE A 80 15.08 -13.43 0.34
CA ILE A 80 15.47 -14.85 0.26
C ILE A 80 16.09 -15.16 -1.11
N SER A 81 15.41 -14.74 -2.18
CA SER A 81 15.82 -15.03 -3.55
C SER A 81 17.17 -14.39 -3.91
N GLY A 82 17.33 -13.09 -3.62
CA GLY A 82 18.55 -12.35 -3.87
C GLY A 82 19.72 -12.79 -2.99
N SER A 83 19.48 -13.03 -1.71
CA SER A 83 20.50 -13.54 -0.77
C SER A 83 21.02 -14.90 -1.18
N TRP A 84 20.13 -15.82 -1.57
CA TRP A 84 20.55 -17.15 -2.01
C TRP A 84 21.34 -17.13 -3.30
N ALA A 85 20.86 -16.40 -4.31
CA ALA A 85 21.57 -16.29 -5.57
C ALA A 85 22.98 -15.73 -5.35
N SER A 86 23.10 -14.70 -4.50
CA SER A 86 24.39 -14.09 -4.16
C SER A 86 25.31 -15.05 -3.39
N MET A 87 24.78 -15.76 -2.39
CA MET A 87 25.52 -16.76 -1.60
C MET A 87 26.07 -17.87 -2.49
N TYR A 88 25.23 -18.42 -3.36
CA TYR A 88 25.62 -19.51 -4.26
C TYR A 88 26.70 -19.07 -5.26
N ILE A 89 26.57 -17.88 -5.84
CA ILE A 89 27.56 -17.33 -6.78
C ILE A 89 28.90 -17.11 -6.06
N ILE A 90 28.90 -16.53 -4.86
CA ILE A 90 30.14 -16.23 -4.12
C ILE A 90 30.88 -17.50 -3.71
N GLY A 91 30.13 -18.53 -3.29
CA GLY A 91 30.66 -19.84 -2.90
C GLY A 91 31.13 -20.71 -4.06
N SER A 92 30.84 -20.34 -5.31
CA SER A 92 31.23 -21.10 -6.49
C SER A 92 32.65 -20.76 -6.95
N ALA A 93 33.38 -21.78 -7.44
CA ALA A 93 34.75 -21.63 -7.92
C ALA A 93 34.86 -20.76 -9.19
N ASP A 94 33.86 -20.83 -10.08
CA ASP A 94 33.78 -20.02 -11.29
C ASP A 94 32.54 -19.11 -11.26
N ARG A 95 32.72 -17.89 -10.76
CA ARG A 95 31.65 -16.88 -10.63
C ARG A 95 31.21 -16.29 -11.97
N ALA A 96 32.05 -16.39 -12.99
CA ALA A 96 31.77 -15.89 -14.34
C ALA A 96 30.99 -16.91 -15.17
N SER A 97 30.98 -18.18 -14.77
CA SER A 97 30.23 -19.24 -15.44
C SER A 97 28.74 -18.91 -15.52
N VAL A 98 28.22 -18.91 -16.76
CA VAL A 98 26.79 -18.80 -17.03
C VAL A 98 26.02 -19.95 -16.38
N GLY A 99 26.62 -21.15 -16.31
CA GLY A 99 26.00 -22.31 -15.67
C GLY A 99 25.72 -22.07 -14.18
N VAL A 100 26.69 -21.50 -13.45
CA VAL A 100 26.56 -21.15 -12.03
C VAL A 100 25.48 -20.09 -11.82
N VAL A 101 25.40 -19.10 -12.70
CA VAL A 101 24.37 -18.05 -12.61
C VAL A 101 22.98 -18.63 -12.89
N LEU A 102 22.83 -19.51 -13.88
CA LEU A 102 21.55 -20.15 -14.17
C LEU A 102 21.08 -21.06 -13.04
N THR A 103 21.98 -21.80 -12.39
CA THR A 103 21.61 -22.60 -11.21
C THR A 103 21.24 -21.72 -10.02
N ALA A 104 21.99 -20.65 -9.78
CA ALA A 104 21.67 -19.66 -8.75
C ALA A 104 20.25 -19.09 -8.93
N ILE A 105 19.94 -18.60 -10.14
CA ILE A 105 18.61 -18.08 -10.51
C ILE A 105 17.55 -19.17 -10.36
N GLY A 106 17.80 -20.37 -10.89
CA GLY A 106 16.84 -21.47 -10.87
C GLY A 106 16.41 -21.86 -9.45
N VAL A 107 17.37 -22.00 -8.54
CA VAL A 107 17.08 -22.33 -7.13
C VAL A 107 16.46 -21.13 -6.40
N ALA A 108 16.92 -19.90 -6.68
CA ALA A 108 16.34 -18.70 -6.09
C ALA A 108 14.86 -18.50 -6.48
N LEU A 109 14.49 -18.81 -7.72
CA LEU A 109 13.09 -18.79 -8.18
C LEU A 109 12.29 -19.97 -7.61
N LEU A 110 12.90 -21.15 -7.46
CA LEU A 110 12.26 -22.28 -6.80
C LEU A 110 11.88 -21.94 -5.36
N MET A 111 12.78 -21.31 -4.59
CA MET A 111 12.47 -20.88 -3.22
C MET A 111 11.38 -19.82 -3.18
N ALA A 112 11.36 -18.89 -4.13
CA ALA A 112 10.30 -17.91 -4.25
C ALA A 112 8.93 -18.53 -4.59
N LEU A 113 8.92 -19.57 -5.44
CA LEU A 113 7.73 -20.37 -5.72
C LEU A 113 7.26 -21.12 -4.47
N VAL A 114 8.16 -21.75 -3.71
CA VAL A 114 7.82 -22.44 -2.46
C VAL A 114 7.24 -21.46 -1.43
N ALA A 115 7.81 -20.27 -1.31
CA ALA A 115 7.28 -19.19 -0.47
C ALA A 115 5.86 -18.76 -0.90
N GLY A 116 5.64 -18.60 -2.21
CA GLY A 116 4.30 -18.33 -2.75
C GLY A 116 3.31 -19.48 -2.53
N MET A 117 3.76 -20.73 -2.67
CA MET A 117 2.96 -21.94 -2.37
C MET A 117 2.60 -22.02 -0.89
N TRP A 118 3.51 -21.63 0.01
CA TRP A 118 3.26 -21.55 1.44
C TRP A 118 2.11 -20.60 1.76
N ASN A 119 2.20 -19.34 1.30
CA ASN A 119 1.11 -18.38 1.46
C ASN A 119 -0.19 -18.84 0.79
N GLY A 120 -0.09 -19.34 -0.44
CA GLY A 120 -1.22 -19.88 -1.18
C GLY A 120 -1.91 -21.01 -0.42
N PHE A 121 -1.16 -21.90 0.20
CA PHE A 121 -1.68 -23.01 1.00
C PHE A 121 -2.38 -22.50 2.28
N LEU A 122 -1.71 -21.64 3.06
CA LEU A 122 -2.28 -21.07 4.28
C LEU A 122 -3.60 -20.33 4.01
N VAL A 123 -3.64 -19.54 2.94
CA VAL A 123 -4.81 -18.71 2.63
C VAL A 123 -5.93 -19.52 1.97
N SER A 124 -5.61 -20.30 0.93
CA SER A 124 -6.65 -20.97 0.12
C SER A 124 -7.13 -22.30 0.69
N VAL A 125 -6.28 -23.02 1.43
CA VAL A 125 -6.59 -24.36 1.95
C VAL A 125 -6.94 -24.30 3.43
N LEU A 126 -6.08 -23.68 4.25
CA LEU A 126 -6.33 -23.57 5.70
C LEU A 126 -7.30 -22.44 6.06
N GLY A 127 -7.58 -21.52 5.13
CA GLY A 127 -8.51 -20.40 5.37
C GLY A 127 -7.96 -19.35 6.34
N ILE A 128 -6.64 -19.27 6.51
CA ILE A 128 -6.01 -18.23 7.33
C ILE A 128 -6.17 -16.89 6.62
N GLN A 129 -6.42 -15.82 7.39
CA GLN A 129 -6.53 -14.48 6.82
C GLN A 129 -5.24 -14.09 6.07
N PRO A 130 -5.33 -13.60 4.82
CA PRO A 130 -4.20 -13.17 3.99
C PRO A 130 -3.08 -12.38 4.69
N ILE A 131 -3.48 -11.36 5.46
CA ILE A 131 -2.54 -10.48 6.15
C ILE A 131 -1.75 -11.28 7.20
N VAL A 132 -2.41 -12.12 7.99
CA VAL A 132 -1.73 -12.93 9.03
C VAL A 132 -0.79 -13.95 8.40
N ALA A 133 -1.25 -14.69 7.37
CA ALA A 133 -0.42 -15.68 6.69
C ALA A 133 0.86 -15.07 6.13
N THR A 134 0.73 -13.91 5.49
CA THR A 134 1.85 -13.24 4.82
C THR A 134 2.75 -12.49 5.80
N LEU A 135 2.24 -11.99 6.93
CA LEU A 135 3.07 -11.44 8.01
C LEU A 135 3.96 -12.51 8.66
N VAL A 136 3.44 -13.73 8.85
CA VAL A 136 4.25 -14.85 9.36
C VAL A 136 5.41 -15.14 8.41
N LEU A 137 5.13 -15.25 7.10
CA LEU A 137 6.18 -15.47 6.11
C LEU A 137 7.13 -14.27 5.97
N MET A 138 6.65 -13.04 6.13
CA MET A 138 7.48 -11.83 6.11
C MET A 138 8.54 -11.89 7.23
N THR A 139 8.11 -12.16 8.46
CA THR A 139 8.99 -12.24 9.62
C THR A 139 9.95 -13.43 9.52
N ALA A 140 9.43 -14.62 9.22
CA ALA A 140 10.26 -15.82 9.09
C ALA A 140 11.21 -15.73 7.89
N GLY A 141 10.72 -15.21 6.76
CA GLY A 141 11.48 -15.12 5.51
C GLY A 141 12.63 -14.13 5.59
N ARG A 142 12.47 -13.02 6.32
CA ARG A 142 13.56 -12.08 6.59
C ARG A 142 14.65 -12.74 7.45
N GLY A 143 14.27 -13.46 8.50
CA GLY A 143 15.21 -14.25 9.30
C GLY A 143 15.92 -15.33 8.48
N LEU A 144 15.19 -16.01 7.57
CA LEU A 144 15.80 -16.99 6.67
C LEU A 144 16.81 -16.34 5.73
N ALA A 145 16.53 -15.16 5.19
CA ALA A 145 17.49 -14.41 4.38
C ALA A 145 18.76 -14.07 5.16
N GLN A 146 18.64 -13.69 6.44
CA GLN A 146 19.80 -13.44 7.32
C GLN A 146 20.62 -14.71 7.55
N VAL A 147 19.96 -15.84 7.84
CA VAL A 147 20.62 -17.15 8.02
C VAL A 147 21.36 -17.59 6.75
N ILE A 148 20.75 -17.42 5.57
CA ILE A 148 21.39 -17.75 4.28
C ILE A 148 22.70 -16.97 4.09
N THR A 149 22.75 -15.73 4.58
CA THR A 149 23.89 -14.83 4.43
C THR A 149 24.89 -14.86 5.58
N ASP A 150 24.67 -15.67 6.62
CA ASP A 150 25.38 -15.56 7.91
C ASP A 150 25.43 -14.11 8.44
N GLU A 151 24.31 -13.38 8.30
CA GLU A 151 24.17 -11.95 8.66
C GLU A 151 25.14 -10.98 7.97
N LYS A 152 25.82 -11.43 6.90
CA LYS A 152 26.78 -10.61 6.15
C LYS A 152 26.15 -9.98 4.92
N ILE A 153 26.70 -8.85 4.51
CA ILE A 153 26.45 -8.30 3.18
C ILE A 153 27.26 -9.11 2.17
N LEU A 154 26.58 -9.72 1.22
CA LEU A 154 27.18 -10.54 0.18
C LEU A 154 27.40 -9.70 -1.09
N TYR A 155 28.58 -9.81 -1.70
CA TYR A 155 28.92 -9.09 -2.92
C TYR A 155 29.16 -10.10 -4.05
N PRO A 156 28.15 -10.38 -4.91
CA PRO A 156 28.29 -11.28 -6.06
C PRO A 156 29.08 -10.62 -7.20
N ASP A 157 30.21 -10.01 -6.86
CA ASP A 157 31.11 -9.30 -7.74
C ASP A 157 31.74 -10.27 -8.74
N ASN A 158 32.21 -9.74 -9.87
CA ASN A 158 32.87 -10.51 -10.93
C ASN A 158 31.98 -11.57 -11.60
N SER A 159 30.66 -11.38 -11.61
CA SER A 159 29.72 -12.18 -12.39
C SER A 159 28.98 -11.33 -13.45
N PRO A 160 29.52 -11.21 -14.67
CA PRO A 160 28.90 -10.41 -15.74
C PRO A 160 27.49 -10.89 -16.10
N ALA A 161 27.27 -12.21 -16.10
CA ALA A 161 25.97 -12.81 -16.39
C ALA A 161 24.93 -12.46 -15.31
N TYR A 162 25.32 -12.45 -14.02
CA TYR A 162 24.41 -12.02 -12.96
C TYR A 162 24.11 -10.52 -13.02
N LYS A 163 25.14 -9.70 -13.31
CA LYS A 163 24.98 -8.26 -13.49
C LYS A 163 24.03 -7.91 -14.63
N LEU A 164 23.83 -8.77 -15.63
CA LEU A 164 22.88 -8.52 -16.72
C LEU A 164 21.44 -8.27 -16.21
N ILE A 165 21.02 -8.96 -15.15
CA ILE A 165 19.62 -9.01 -14.68
C ILE A 165 19.11 -7.64 -14.20
N GLY A 166 19.88 -7.00 -13.32
CA GLY A 166 19.58 -5.69 -12.71
C GLY A 166 20.49 -4.57 -13.24
N GLY A 167 21.75 -4.90 -13.47
CA GLY A 167 22.87 -4.03 -13.86
C GLY A 167 23.01 -3.73 -15.36
N GLY A 168 22.55 -4.64 -16.22
CA GLY A 168 22.98 -4.70 -17.61
C GLY A 168 21.97 -4.19 -18.63
N TYR A 169 22.42 -4.18 -19.88
CA TYR A 169 21.68 -3.68 -21.03
C TYR A 169 21.53 -4.78 -22.09
N LEU A 170 20.42 -4.72 -22.82
CA LEU A 170 20.16 -5.54 -24.00
C LEU A 170 19.38 -4.68 -25.00
N LEU A 171 19.81 -4.67 -26.27
CA LEU A 171 19.20 -3.82 -27.32
C LEU A 171 19.15 -2.33 -26.92
N ALA A 172 20.24 -1.80 -26.35
CA ALA A 172 20.37 -0.43 -25.84
C ALA A 172 19.51 -0.07 -24.62
N VAL A 173 18.64 -0.95 -24.13
CA VAL A 173 17.72 -0.69 -23.02
C VAL A 173 18.14 -1.53 -21.80
N PRO A 174 18.00 -1.03 -20.56
CA PRO A 174 18.20 -1.84 -19.36
C PRO A 174 17.41 -3.15 -19.42
N PHE A 175 18.09 -4.28 -19.23
CA PHE A 175 17.47 -5.60 -19.33
C PHE A 175 16.33 -5.78 -18.31
N SER A 176 16.45 -5.15 -17.14
CA SER A 176 15.40 -5.04 -16.12
C SER A 176 14.05 -4.58 -16.67
N ILE A 177 14.05 -3.58 -17.56
CA ILE A 177 12.83 -3.04 -18.18
C ILE A 177 12.23 -4.07 -19.12
N LEU A 178 13.06 -4.76 -19.90
CA LEU A 178 12.61 -5.80 -20.83
C LEU A 178 12.01 -6.99 -20.08
N LEU A 179 12.66 -7.41 -18.98
CA LEU A 179 12.18 -8.51 -18.15
C LEU A 179 10.83 -8.17 -17.49
N ALA A 180 10.71 -7.00 -16.85
CA ALA A 180 9.46 -6.56 -16.27
C ALA A 180 8.37 -6.37 -17.33
N GLY A 181 8.72 -5.81 -18.50
CA GLY A 181 7.82 -5.66 -19.64
C GLY A 181 7.33 -7.00 -20.20
N ALA A 182 8.21 -8.01 -20.27
CA ALA A 182 7.86 -9.35 -20.71
C ALA A 182 6.88 -10.03 -19.74
N ILE A 183 7.14 -9.96 -18.43
CA ILE A 183 6.23 -10.50 -17.41
C ILE A 183 4.91 -9.72 -17.38
N PHE A 184 4.94 -8.40 -17.54
CA PHE A 184 3.73 -7.58 -17.69
C PHE A 184 2.90 -8.02 -18.89
N ALA A 185 3.53 -8.15 -20.06
CA ALA A 185 2.86 -8.56 -21.29
C ALA A 185 2.27 -9.97 -21.17
N LEU A 186 3.03 -10.91 -20.61
CA LEU A 186 2.55 -12.27 -20.33
C LEU A 186 1.33 -12.24 -19.41
N THR A 187 1.39 -11.50 -18.30
CA THR A 187 0.29 -11.38 -17.34
C THR A 187 -0.94 -10.71 -17.96
N ALA A 188 -0.73 -9.68 -18.78
CA ALA A 188 -1.79 -8.99 -19.50
C ALA A 188 -2.47 -9.91 -20.52
N VAL A 189 -1.71 -10.69 -21.28
CA VAL A 189 -2.26 -11.68 -22.21
C VAL A 189 -3.04 -12.75 -21.45
N LEU A 190 -2.45 -13.34 -20.41
CA LEU A 190 -3.10 -14.37 -19.61
C LEU A 190 -4.41 -13.85 -18.98
N THR A 191 -4.42 -12.64 -18.41
CA THR A 191 -5.61 -12.12 -17.72
C THR A 191 -6.65 -11.48 -18.65
N ARG A 192 -6.26 -10.94 -19.82
CA ARG A 192 -7.19 -10.21 -20.70
C ARG A 192 -7.56 -10.96 -21.98
N LYS A 193 -6.79 -11.97 -22.37
CA LYS A 193 -7.09 -12.83 -23.53
C LYS A 193 -7.59 -14.21 -23.16
N THR A 194 -7.50 -14.61 -21.89
CA THR A 194 -8.06 -15.88 -21.38
C THR A 194 -9.13 -15.63 -20.33
N ALA A 195 -9.86 -16.67 -19.93
CA ALA A 195 -10.85 -16.60 -18.86
C ALA A 195 -10.26 -16.30 -17.47
N LEU A 196 -8.92 -16.37 -17.29
CA LEU A 196 -8.27 -16.21 -16.00
C LEU A 196 -8.62 -14.89 -15.31
N GLY A 197 -8.66 -13.76 -16.04
CA GLY A 197 -9.01 -12.47 -15.47
C GLY A 197 -10.44 -12.44 -14.93
N THR A 198 -11.40 -12.96 -15.69
CA THR A 198 -12.81 -13.06 -15.27
C THR A 198 -12.98 -13.98 -14.06
N LEU A 199 -12.23 -15.09 -14.01
CA LEU A 199 -12.24 -16.00 -12.87
C LEU A 199 -11.66 -15.36 -11.59
N ILE A 200 -10.58 -14.58 -11.73
CA ILE A 200 -10.00 -13.82 -10.61
C ILE A 200 -11.00 -12.75 -10.13
N GLU A 201 -11.61 -12.01 -11.06
CA GLU A 201 -12.62 -10.99 -10.75
C GLU A 201 -13.85 -11.62 -10.06
N SER A 202 -14.35 -12.77 -10.55
CA SER A 202 -15.50 -13.44 -9.94
C SER A 202 -15.20 -13.92 -8.52
N VAL A 203 -14.05 -14.57 -8.31
CA VAL A 203 -13.59 -15.01 -6.98
C VAL A 203 -13.44 -13.82 -6.05
N GLY A 204 -12.91 -12.70 -6.54
CA GLY A 204 -12.77 -11.47 -5.76
C GLY A 204 -14.09 -10.83 -5.32
N VAL A 205 -15.12 -10.89 -6.17
CA VAL A 205 -16.46 -10.38 -5.83
C VAL A 205 -17.12 -11.26 -4.78
N ASN A 206 -17.19 -12.57 -5.03
CA ASN A 206 -17.78 -13.52 -4.09
C ASN A 206 -17.18 -14.93 -4.31
N PRO A 207 -16.27 -15.37 -3.41
CA PRO A 207 -15.65 -16.69 -3.50
C PRO A 207 -16.65 -17.84 -3.36
N GLU A 208 -17.68 -17.68 -2.51
CA GLU A 208 -18.69 -18.72 -2.26
C GLU A 208 -19.61 -18.91 -3.46
N ALA A 209 -20.12 -17.82 -4.02
CA ALA A 209 -20.93 -17.85 -5.24
C ALA A 209 -20.13 -18.40 -6.42
N SER A 210 -18.85 -18.01 -6.54
CA SER A 210 -17.95 -18.57 -7.57
C SER A 210 -17.82 -20.09 -7.42
N ARG A 211 -17.68 -20.60 -6.20
CA ARG A 211 -17.62 -22.05 -5.93
C ARG A 211 -18.91 -22.76 -6.32
N LEU A 212 -20.08 -22.18 -6.00
CA LEU A 212 -21.38 -22.73 -6.41
C LEU A 212 -21.56 -22.71 -7.93
N ALA A 213 -20.93 -21.77 -8.63
CA ALA A 213 -20.88 -21.70 -10.09
C ALA A 213 -19.80 -22.62 -10.73
N GLY A 214 -19.19 -23.54 -9.95
CA GLY A 214 -18.20 -24.49 -10.45
C GLY A 214 -16.77 -23.95 -10.58
N VAL A 215 -16.51 -22.69 -10.18
CA VAL A 215 -15.17 -22.11 -10.18
C VAL A 215 -14.40 -22.59 -8.96
N ARG A 216 -13.21 -23.17 -9.18
CA ARG A 216 -12.30 -23.62 -8.11
C ARG A 216 -11.61 -22.43 -7.45
N ALA A 217 -12.34 -21.67 -6.64
CA ALA A 217 -11.87 -20.45 -5.98
C ALA A 217 -10.56 -20.66 -5.22
N ARG A 218 -10.43 -21.79 -4.49
CA ARG A 218 -9.20 -22.14 -3.77
C ARG A 218 -7.98 -22.25 -4.69
N THR A 219 -8.13 -22.91 -5.83
CA THR A 219 -7.05 -23.07 -6.81
C THR A 219 -6.62 -21.72 -7.40
N ILE A 220 -7.57 -20.83 -7.66
CA ILE A 220 -7.26 -19.49 -8.18
C ILE A 220 -6.47 -18.69 -7.14
N ILE A 221 -6.93 -18.66 -5.89
CA ILE A 221 -6.22 -17.98 -4.80
C ILE A 221 -4.81 -18.56 -4.65
N PHE A 222 -4.67 -19.89 -4.63
CA PHE A 222 -3.37 -20.56 -4.55
C PHE A 222 -2.41 -20.10 -5.66
N ILE A 223 -2.83 -20.19 -6.92
CA ILE A 223 -2.00 -19.83 -8.09
C ILE A 223 -1.60 -18.35 -8.04
N VAL A 224 -2.51 -17.47 -7.60
CA VAL A 224 -2.24 -16.04 -7.48
C VAL A 224 -1.11 -15.76 -6.46
N TYR A 225 -1.09 -16.45 -5.32
CA TYR A 225 0.02 -16.33 -4.35
C TYR A 225 1.33 -16.95 -4.86
N VAL A 226 1.27 -18.07 -5.58
CA VAL A 226 2.46 -18.65 -6.24
C VAL A 226 3.05 -17.67 -7.25
N PHE A 227 2.21 -17.03 -8.06
CA PHE A 227 2.63 -16.01 -9.02
C PHE A 227 3.19 -14.75 -8.32
N SER A 228 2.59 -14.33 -7.20
CA SER A 228 3.13 -13.26 -6.35
C SER A 228 4.54 -13.58 -5.86
N GLY A 229 4.75 -14.79 -5.34
CA GLY A 229 6.08 -15.28 -4.93
C GLY A 229 7.09 -15.28 -6.08
N LEU A 230 6.72 -15.78 -7.27
CA LEU A 230 7.58 -15.76 -8.44
C LEU A 230 8.00 -14.33 -8.83
N CYS A 231 7.06 -13.39 -8.85
CA CYS A 231 7.34 -11.99 -9.15
C CYS A 231 8.29 -11.35 -8.12
N ALA A 232 8.06 -11.65 -6.84
CA ALA A 232 8.93 -11.20 -5.74
C ALA A 232 10.35 -11.77 -5.86
N GLY A 233 10.50 -13.06 -6.23
CA GLY A 233 11.80 -13.67 -6.48
C GLY A 233 12.56 -12.99 -7.62
N LEU A 234 11.90 -12.77 -8.77
CA LEU A 234 12.48 -12.03 -9.89
C LEU A 234 12.91 -10.61 -9.49
N ALA A 235 12.07 -9.90 -8.72
CA ALA A 235 12.41 -8.59 -8.19
C ALA A 235 13.65 -8.63 -7.27
N GLY A 236 13.77 -9.64 -6.40
CA GLY A 236 14.94 -9.84 -5.54
C GLY A 236 16.26 -10.03 -6.30
N LEU A 237 16.23 -10.83 -7.37
CA LEU A 237 17.37 -11.00 -8.27
C LEU A 237 17.75 -9.68 -8.95
N MET A 238 16.77 -8.90 -9.39
CA MET A 238 17.01 -7.59 -10.01
C MET A 238 17.59 -6.58 -9.03
N LEU A 239 17.06 -6.52 -7.80
CA LEU A 239 17.53 -5.60 -6.77
C LEU A 239 19.00 -5.86 -6.42
N THR A 240 19.34 -7.11 -6.12
CA THR A 240 20.72 -7.50 -5.74
C THR A 240 21.70 -7.42 -6.89
N SER A 241 21.28 -7.75 -8.11
CA SER A 241 22.09 -7.56 -9.32
C SER A 241 22.34 -6.08 -9.62
N ASN A 242 21.37 -5.19 -9.37
CA ASN A 242 21.52 -3.75 -9.59
C ASN A 242 22.45 -3.10 -8.56
N SER A 243 22.31 -3.42 -7.27
CA SER A 243 23.15 -2.89 -6.19
C SER A 243 24.52 -3.57 -6.07
N THR A 244 24.77 -4.63 -6.84
CA THR A 244 25.96 -5.51 -6.73
C THR A 244 26.24 -5.93 -5.29
N SER A 245 25.18 -6.06 -4.50
CA SER A 245 25.26 -6.40 -3.08
C SER A 245 23.93 -6.95 -2.61
N ALA A 246 24.00 -7.90 -1.70
CA ALA A 246 22.86 -8.52 -1.05
C ALA A 246 23.01 -8.34 0.46
N ASP A 247 22.41 -7.26 0.96
CA ASP A 247 22.20 -7.04 2.39
C ASP A 247 20.84 -7.62 2.80
N PRO A 248 20.81 -8.73 3.58
CA PRO A 248 19.57 -9.41 3.95
C PRO A 248 18.58 -8.49 4.71
N ASN A 249 19.06 -7.42 5.35
CA ASN A 249 18.24 -6.48 6.10
C ASN A 249 17.58 -5.42 5.21
N SER A 250 18.23 -5.05 4.11
CA SER A 250 17.84 -3.91 3.28
C SER A 250 17.22 -4.30 1.94
N ILE A 251 17.55 -5.48 1.38
CA ILE A 251 17.00 -5.91 0.08
C ILE A 251 15.47 -5.99 0.16
N GLY A 252 14.79 -5.29 -0.75
CA GLY A 252 13.33 -5.32 -0.85
C GLY A 252 12.63 -4.87 0.43
N LEU A 253 13.29 -4.08 1.28
CA LEU A 253 12.68 -3.53 2.47
C LEU A 253 11.55 -2.57 2.06
N PHE A 254 10.35 -2.81 2.58
CA PHE A 254 9.15 -2.00 2.31
C PHE A 254 8.70 -1.93 0.85
N ILE A 255 9.25 -2.75 -0.05
CA ILE A 255 8.80 -2.81 -1.46
C ILE A 255 7.34 -3.27 -1.56
N GLU A 256 6.86 -4.04 -0.59
CA GLU A 256 5.46 -4.41 -0.46
C GLU A 256 4.55 -3.18 -0.30
N LEU A 257 4.99 -2.15 0.44
CA LEU A 257 4.19 -0.94 0.67
C LEU A 257 4.07 -0.12 -0.62
N ASP A 258 5.17 0.00 -1.36
CA ASP A 258 5.20 0.66 -2.67
C ASP A 258 4.34 -0.09 -3.69
N ALA A 259 4.35 -1.42 -3.67
CA ALA A 259 3.50 -2.25 -4.50
C ALA A 259 2.01 -2.06 -4.18
N ILE A 260 1.61 -2.10 -2.91
CA ILE A 260 0.21 -1.83 -2.51
C ILE A 260 -0.21 -0.46 -3.03
N LEU A 261 0.62 0.55 -2.80
CA LEU A 261 0.34 1.92 -3.16
C LEU A 261 0.21 2.11 -4.68
N ALA A 262 1.13 1.52 -5.46
CA ALA A 262 1.06 1.51 -6.92
C ALA A 262 -0.26 0.88 -7.43
N VAL A 263 -0.68 -0.23 -6.82
CA VAL A 263 -1.92 -0.95 -7.18
C VAL A 263 -3.16 -0.12 -6.84
N VAL A 264 -3.18 0.53 -5.68
CA VAL A 264 -4.30 1.36 -5.21
C VAL A 264 -4.42 2.65 -6.03
N ILE A 265 -3.32 3.37 -6.26
CA ILE A 265 -3.27 4.55 -7.15
C ILE A 265 -3.68 4.15 -8.58
N GLY A 266 -3.33 2.93 -9.00
CA GLY A 266 -3.73 2.33 -10.26
C GLY A 266 -5.24 2.01 -10.38
N GLY A 267 -6.01 2.16 -9.31
CA GLY A 267 -7.46 2.01 -9.28
C GLY A 267 -7.94 0.57 -9.09
N THR A 268 -7.08 -0.33 -8.62
CA THR A 268 -7.51 -1.69 -8.21
C THR A 268 -8.25 -1.63 -6.88
N SER A 269 -9.35 -2.36 -6.76
CA SER A 269 -10.19 -2.37 -5.57
C SER A 269 -9.58 -3.23 -4.46
N LEU A 270 -9.33 -2.64 -3.29
CA LEU A 270 -8.91 -3.38 -2.09
C LEU A 270 -9.99 -4.36 -1.59
N ALA A 271 -11.26 -4.12 -1.93
CA ALA A 271 -12.35 -5.06 -1.65
C ALA A 271 -12.37 -6.27 -2.60
N GLY A 272 -11.43 -6.36 -3.55
CA GLY A 272 -11.35 -7.41 -4.56
C GLY A 272 -12.32 -7.22 -5.73
N GLY A 273 -12.24 -8.14 -6.68
CA GLY A 273 -13.18 -8.30 -7.80
C GLY A 273 -13.01 -7.32 -8.97
N ARG A 274 -12.18 -6.28 -8.83
CA ARG A 274 -11.89 -5.32 -9.90
C ARG A 274 -10.43 -4.89 -9.84
N PHE A 275 -9.69 -5.09 -10.94
CA PHE A 275 -8.28 -4.72 -11.03
C PHE A 275 -7.88 -4.16 -12.40
N SER A 276 -6.77 -3.42 -12.44
CA SER A 276 -6.23 -2.82 -13.65
C SER A 276 -4.71 -2.92 -13.72
N LEU A 277 -4.16 -3.84 -14.52
CA LEU A 277 -2.72 -4.00 -14.71
C LEU A 277 -2.06 -2.74 -15.28
N ALA A 278 -2.67 -2.11 -16.30
CA ALA A 278 -2.18 -0.84 -16.84
C ALA A 278 -2.21 0.29 -15.80
N GLY A 279 -3.20 0.26 -14.90
CA GLY A 279 -3.27 1.19 -13.78
C GLY A 279 -2.14 0.97 -12.80
N THR A 280 -1.88 -0.29 -12.42
CA THR A 280 -0.75 -0.67 -11.57
C THR A 280 0.59 -0.22 -12.15
N LEU A 281 0.80 -0.38 -13.47
CA LEU A 281 2.02 0.07 -14.14
C LEU A 281 2.20 1.59 -14.04
N ILE A 282 1.14 2.36 -14.30
CA ILE A 282 1.16 3.82 -14.13
C ILE A 282 1.41 4.19 -12.66
N GLY A 283 0.79 3.48 -11.73
CA GLY A 283 1.01 3.65 -10.28
C GLY A 283 2.47 3.43 -9.89
N ALA A 284 3.11 2.36 -10.36
CA ALA A 284 4.52 2.09 -10.09
C ALA A 284 5.43 3.21 -10.64
N PHE A 285 5.14 3.72 -11.84
CA PHE A 285 5.86 4.88 -12.39
C PHE A 285 5.63 6.16 -11.60
N ILE A 286 4.44 6.39 -11.03
CA ILE A 286 4.18 7.53 -10.14
C ILE A 286 5.10 7.44 -8.93
N ILE A 287 5.17 6.27 -8.29
CA ILE A 287 6.00 6.04 -7.09
C ILE A 287 7.49 6.32 -7.37
N GLU A 288 8.01 5.78 -8.46
CA GLU A 288 9.43 5.92 -8.78
C GLU A 288 9.82 7.31 -9.30
N THR A 289 8.89 7.97 -9.99
CA THR A 289 9.07 9.38 -10.37
C THR A 289 9.10 10.28 -9.14
N MET A 290 8.32 9.96 -8.10
CA MET A 290 8.36 10.67 -6.82
C MET A 290 9.68 10.44 -6.08
N ASP A 291 10.16 9.20 -6.01
CA ASP A 291 11.43 8.89 -5.34
C ASP A 291 12.60 9.59 -6.03
N THR A 292 12.57 9.66 -7.36
CA THR A 292 13.58 10.39 -8.14
C THR A 292 13.52 11.90 -7.91
N PHE A 293 12.32 12.49 -7.80
CA PHE A 293 12.15 13.92 -7.50
C PHE A 293 12.77 14.32 -6.17
N VAL A 294 12.50 13.54 -5.11
CA VAL A 294 12.96 13.88 -3.76
C VAL A 294 14.48 13.87 -3.68
N VAL A 295 15.14 12.85 -4.24
CA VAL A 295 16.60 12.75 -4.22
C VAL A 295 17.28 13.96 -4.84
N ILE A 296 16.64 14.63 -5.81
CA ILE A 296 17.17 15.80 -6.50
C ILE A 296 16.83 17.10 -5.76
N ALA A 297 15.64 17.20 -5.15
CA ALA A 297 15.11 18.44 -4.59
C ALA A 297 15.28 18.59 -3.06
N ILE A 298 15.34 17.50 -2.29
CA ILE A 298 15.36 17.47 -0.83
C ILE A 298 16.38 16.41 -0.36
N SER A 299 17.01 16.59 0.81
CA SER A 299 17.89 15.56 1.40
C SER A 299 17.21 14.18 1.43
N ALA A 300 17.92 13.14 0.98
CA ALA A 300 17.42 11.76 0.84
C ALA A 300 16.81 11.15 2.12
N ARG A 301 17.09 11.75 3.29
CA ARG A 301 16.54 11.33 4.59
C ARG A 301 15.06 11.69 4.78
N SER A 302 14.52 12.60 3.97
CA SER A 302 13.11 13.04 4.05
C SER A 302 12.22 12.46 2.95
N THR A 303 12.74 11.53 2.12
CA THR A 303 12.02 10.88 1.02
C THR A 303 10.71 10.27 1.48
N ASP A 304 10.73 9.45 2.53
CA ASP A 304 9.54 8.72 2.98
C ASP A 304 8.45 9.65 3.52
N VAL A 305 8.84 10.74 4.20
CA VAL A 305 7.90 11.75 4.70
C VAL A 305 7.23 12.49 3.54
N PHE A 306 8.03 12.92 2.55
CA PHE A 306 7.50 13.56 1.35
C PHE A 306 6.59 12.61 0.56
N LYS A 307 7.01 11.35 0.38
CA LYS A 307 6.25 10.29 -0.26
C LYS A 307 4.88 10.13 0.41
N ALA A 308 4.85 10.03 1.74
CA ALA A 308 3.61 9.95 2.51
C ALA A 308 2.69 11.16 2.30
N CYS A 309 3.23 12.39 2.35
CA CYS A 309 2.45 13.61 2.11
C CYS A 309 1.82 13.64 0.71
N VAL A 310 2.61 13.36 -0.33
CA VAL A 310 2.11 13.37 -1.71
C VAL A 310 1.09 12.26 -1.94
N VAL A 311 1.31 11.08 -1.37
CA VAL A 311 0.34 9.97 -1.43
C VAL A 311 -1.00 10.36 -0.81
N ILE A 312 -0.98 11.01 0.36
CA ILE A 312 -2.21 11.52 0.99
C ILE A 312 -2.90 12.51 0.05
N VAL A 313 -2.17 13.46 -0.54
CA VAL A 313 -2.74 14.43 -1.48
C VAL A 313 -3.36 13.74 -2.70
N VAL A 314 -2.65 12.79 -3.32
CA VAL A 314 -3.14 12.04 -4.48
C VAL A 314 -4.39 11.24 -4.12
N CYS A 315 -4.38 10.52 -2.99
CA CYS A 315 -5.53 9.76 -2.50
C CYS A 315 -6.74 10.66 -2.22
N LEU A 316 -6.55 11.82 -1.58
CA LEU A 316 -7.62 12.80 -1.35
C LEU A 316 -8.17 13.34 -2.67
N LEU A 317 -7.30 13.72 -3.61
CA LEU A 317 -7.70 14.20 -4.95
C LEU A 317 -8.44 13.14 -5.77
N GLN A 318 -8.13 11.85 -5.58
CA GLN A 318 -8.82 10.74 -6.24
C GLN A 318 -10.13 10.35 -5.55
N SER A 319 -10.27 10.58 -4.25
CA SER A 319 -11.45 10.15 -3.50
C SER A 319 -12.72 10.91 -3.93
N PRO A 320 -13.79 10.20 -4.34
CA PRO A 320 -15.07 10.84 -4.64
C PRO A 320 -15.66 11.57 -3.44
N GLN A 321 -15.43 11.05 -2.22
CA GLN A 321 -15.92 11.66 -0.98
C GLN A 321 -15.20 12.98 -0.65
N ALA A 322 -13.89 13.11 -0.84
CA ALA A 322 -13.23 14.39 -0.61
C ALA A 322 -13.63 15.41 -1.67
N ARG A 323 -13.83 14.99 -2.93
CA ARG A 323 -14.35 15.88 -3.99
C ARG A 323 -15.74 16.41 -3.66
N SER A 324 -16.66 15.57 -3.21
CA SER A 324 -18.00 16.01 -2.81
C SER A 324 -17.94 16.92 -1.58
N TRP A 325 -17.11 16.59 -0.60
CA TRP A 325 -16.89 17.46 0.56
C TRP A 325 -16.35 18.83 0.16
N LEU A 326 -15.30 18.89 -0.68
CA LEU A 326 -14.69 20.14 -1.14
C LEU A 326 -15.68 21.02 -1.93
N VAL A 327 -16.52 20.40 -2.75
CA VAL A 327 -17.60 21.09 -3.46
C VAL A 327 -18.63 21.64 -2.46
N HIS A 328 -19.01 20.89 -1.44
CA HIS A 328 -19.97 21.36 -0.43
C HIS A 328 -19.42 22.45 0.51
N THR A 329 -18.12 22.47 0.81
CA THR A 329 -17.49 23.49 1.65
C THR A 329 -17.11 24.76 0.88
N VAL A 330 -16.58 24.63 -0.35
CA VAL A 330 -16.08 25.77 -1.14
C VAL A 330 -17.18 26.36 -2.04
N LEU A 331 -18.09 25.56 -2.60
CA LEU A 331 -19.19 26.02 -3.47
C LEU A 331 -20.52 26.10 -2.70
N ARG A 332 -20.51 26.67 -1.49
CA ARG A 332 -21.75 27.12 -0.84
C ARG A 332 -22.40 28.22 -1.68
N ARG A 333 -23.23 27.85 -2.66
CA ARG A 333 -24.32 28.74 -3.08
C ARG A 333 -25.27 28.83 -1.88
N PRO A 334 -25.60 30.04 -1.38
CA PRO A 334 -26.62 30.15 -0.36
C PRO A 334 -27.91 29.55 -0.93
N VAL A 335 -28.39 28.48 -0.30
CA VAL A 335 -29.71 27.94 -0.59
C VAL A 335 -30.70 29.05 -0.26
N ARG A 336 -31.27 29.68 -1.28
CA ARG A 336 -32.32 30.69 -1.12
C ARG A 336 -33.49 29.96 -0.47
N ARG A 337 -33.77 30.24 0.82
CA ARG A 337 -34.97 29.70 1.48
C ARG A 337 -36.18 30.10 0.62
N PRO A 338 -37.07 29.17 0.26
CA PRO A 338 -38.34 29.54 -0.36
C PRO A 338 -39.05 30.56 0.54
N ALA A 339 -39.63 31.60 -0.06
CA ALA A 339 -40.42 32.57 0.69
C ALA A 339 -41.56 31.84 1.43
N PRO A 340 -41.92 32.26 2.65
CA PRO A 340 -43.08 31.70 3.34
C PRO A 340 -44.32 31.83 2.44
N PRO A 341 -45.20 30.81 2.38
CA PRO A 341 -46.46 30.94 1.67
C PRO A 341 -47.26 32.12 2.25
N PRO A 342 -47.98 32.89 1.41
CA PRO A 342 -48.82 33.98 1.89
C PRO A 342 -49.86 33.45 2.88
N PRO A 343 -50.21 34.23 3.93
CA PRO A 343 -51.22 33.82 4.89
C PRO A 343 -52.56 33.55 4.19
N PRO A 344 -53.32 32.55 4.63
CA PRO A 344 -54.63 32.24 4.05
C PRO A 344 -55.57 33.45 4.16
N PRO A 345 -56.47 33.67 3.19
CA PRO A 345 -57.44 34.74 3.25
C PRO A 345 -58.32 34.59 4.50
N ALA A 346 -58.59 35.72 5.16
CA ALA A 346 -59.44 35.78 6.35
C ALA A 346 -60.77 35.07 6.07
N ALA A 347 -61.17 34.20 7.01
CA ALA A 347 -62.41 33.46 6.94
C ALA A 347 -63.58 34.45 6.76
N VAL A 348 -64.32 34.27 5.66
CA VAL A 348 -65.60 34.95 5.45
C VAL A 348 -66.58 34.40 6.48
N ASP A 349 -67.27 35.30 7.17
CA ASP A 349 -68.23 35.01 8.23
C ASP A 349 -69.16 33.85 7.89
N ALA A 350 -69.21 32.86 8.79
CA ALA A 350 -70.21 31.80 8.72
C ALA A 350 -71.62 32.41 8.90
N PRO A 351 -72.64 31.95 8.15
CA PRO A 351 -73.98 32.46 8.29
C PRO A 351 -74.53 32.13 9.69
N VAL A 352 -75.06 33.16 10.35
CA VAL A 352 -75.74 33.10 11.65
C VAL A 352 -76.88 32.09 11.58
N ALA A 353 -76.84 31.06 12.44
CA ALA A 353 -77.93 30.11 12.60
C ALA A 353 -79.12 30.81 13.31
N VAL A 354 -80.30 30.74 12.70
CA VAL A 354 -81.57 31.16 13.30
C VAL A 354 -82.00 30.08 14.31
N PRO A 355 -82.43 30.42 15.54
CA PRO A 355 -82.85 29.41 16.51
C PRO A 355 -84.27 28.92 16.20
N ASP A 356 -84.45 27.60 16.09
CA ASP A 356 -85.76 26.96 16.00
C ASP A 356 -86.48 26.99 17.35
N ALA A 357 -87.72 27.49 17.34
CA ALA A 357 -88.61 27.50 18.48
C ALA A 357 -89.20 26.11 18.71
N GLY A 358 -88.69 25.38 19.72
CA GLY A 358 -89.36 24.17 20.17
C GLY A 358 -88.50 23.23 20.99
N THR A 359 -88.22 23.58 22.25
CA THR A 359 -88.09 22.63 23.39
C THR A 359 -87.80 23.41 24.67
N LEU A 360 -88.82 24.11 25.15
CA LEU A 360 -89.02 24.24 26.60
C LEU A 360 -89.74 22.96 27.03
N ILE A 361 -89.22 22.26 28.03
CA ILE A 361 -89.87 21.42 29.05
C ILE A 361 -88.88 20.34 29.52
N ALA A 362 -88.66 20.31 30.84
CA ALA A 362 -88.02 19.27 31.66
C ALA A 362 -86.49 19.09 31.48
N ASP A 363 -85.67 18.91 32.50
CA ASP A 363 -85.96 18.52 33.88
C ASP A 363 -84.85 19.00 34.81
N ALA A 364 -85.26 19.38 36.01
CA ALA A 364 -84.40 19.66 37.14
C ALA A 364 -84.19 18.38 37.94
N ALA A 365 -83.12 18.37 38.75
CA ALA A 365 -82.87 17.47 39.88
C ALA A 365 -82.37 16.05 39.56
N ALA A 366 -81.15 15.75 40.04
CA ALA A 366 -80.95 14.75 41.09
C ALA A 366 -79.49 14.75 41.58
N THR A 367 -79.33 15.16 42.83
CA THR A 367 -78.25 14.85 43.77
C THR A 367 -78.23 13.36 44.12
N GLY A 368 -77.06 12.79 44.41
CA GLY A 368 -76.94 11.46 45.03
C GLY A 368 -75.51 11.07 45.37
N ASP A 369 -75.23 10.99 46.67
CA ASP A 369 -73.98 10.61 47.34
C ASP A 369 -73.55 9.13 47.16
N ASP A 370 -72.23 8.92 47.07
CA ASP A 370 -71.31 8.00 47.83
C ASP A 370 -71.71 6.55 48.23
N PRO A 371 -70.87 5.73 48.91
CA PRO A 371 -69.51 5.16 48.67
C PRO A 371 -69.52 3.61 48.61
N SER A 372 -68.41 2.96 48.21
CA SER A 372 -67.90 1.70 48.84
C SER A 372 -66.55 1.22 48.27
N ALA A 373 -65.63 0.88 49.18
CA ALA A 373 -64.24 0.44 48.99
C ALA A 373 -64.12 -1.12 48.93
N PRO A 374 -62.98 -1.81 49.19
CA PRO A 374 -61.52 -1.55 49.04
C PRO A 374 -60.75 -2.75 48.41
N THR A 375 -59.42 -2.81 48.61
CA THR A 375 -58.41 -3.91 48.46
C THR A 375 -57.56 -3.87 47.17
N GLY A 376 -56.22 -3.94 47.18
CA GLY A 376 -55.24 -4.05 48.26
C GLY A 376 -53.82 -4.31 47.71
N SER A 377 -52.84 -4.04 48.58
CA SER A 377 -51.40 -4.41 48.57
C SER A 377 -50.36 -3.48 47.90
N ALA A 378 -49.49 -3.00 48.78
CA ALA A 378 -48.23 -2.30 48.57
C ALA A 378 -47.03 -3.29 48.64
N VAL A 379 -45.81 -2.79 48.39
CA VAL A 379 -44.48 -3.16 48.98
C VAL A 379 -43.41 -2.66 47.98
N THR A 380 -42.80 -1.48 48.17
CA THR A 380 -41.56 -1.14 48.94
C THR A 380 -40.27 -1.83 48.49
N GLY A 381 -39.24 -1.03 48.20
CA GLY A 381 -37.86 -1.51 47.99
C GLY A 381 -36.86 -0.42 47.55
N ASN A 382 -36.53 0.49 48.46
CA ASN A 382 -35.37 1.41 48.49
C ASN A 382 -34.05 0.58 48.56
N ALA A 383 -32.79 1.00 48.37
CA ALA A 383 -32.12 2.30 48.33
C ALA A 383 -30.64 2.10 47.87
N ALA A 384 -30.03 3.21 47.41
CA ALA A 384 -28.69 3.75 47.77
C ALA A 384 -27.41 2.91 47.51
N THR A 385 -26.22 3.45 47.22
CA THR A 385 -25.58 4.74 47.57
C THR A 385 -24.31 4.87 46.70
N GLU A 386 -24.08 5.98 45.98
CA GLU A 386 -23.10 7.08 46.28
C GLU A 386 -21.62 6.66 46.24
N SER A 387 -20.65 7.37 45.66
CA SER A 387 -20.33 8.81 45.57
C SER A 387 -19.12 8.94 44.59
N SER A 388 -19.11 9.80 43.54
CA SER A 388 -18.74 11.23 43.49
C SER A 388 -17.27 11.49 43.94
N VAL A 389 -16.39 12.19 43.21
CA VAL A 389 -16.42 13.63 42.86
C VAL A 389 -15.17 13.98 41.98
N THR A 390 -15.42 14.81 40.96
CA THR A 390 -14.64 15.90 40.27
C THR A 390 -13.12 16.07 40.49
N GLY A 391 -12.28 16.59 39.61
CA GLY A 391 -12.43 17.44 38.42
C GLY A 391 -11.36 18.57 38.41
N SER A 392 -11.04 19.11 37.22
CA SER A 392 -10.37 20.41 36.94
C SER A 392 -8.85 20.50 36.66
N ALA A 393 -8.53 20.56 35.36
CA ALA A 393 -7.78 21.57 34.56
C ALA A 393 -6.69 22.53 35.12
N ALA A 394 -5.77 22.87 34.18
CA ALA A 394 -4.91 24.07 34.01
C ALA A 394 -3.51 24.09 34.69
N THR A 395 -2.41 24.72 34.23
CA THR A 395 -1.84 25.25 32.96
C THR A 395 -0.38 25.72 33.27
N ALA A 396 0.57 25.54 32.34
CA ALA A 396 1.79 26.35 32.04
C ALA A 396 3.04 26.48 32.96
N ALA A 397 4.20 26.53 32.26
CA ALA A 397 5.45 27.31 32.48
C ALA A 397 6.37 26.96 33.68
N ASP A 398 7.70 27.13 33.73
CA ASP A 398 8.81 27.54 32.85
C ASP A 398 10.14 27.36 33.66
N SER A 399 11.29 27.34 32.97
CA SER A 399 12.64 27.76 33.42
C SER A 399 13.60 26.88 34.27
N MET A 400 14.77 26.62 33.65
CA MET A 400 16.18 26.87 34.08
C MET A 400 16.98 25.98 35.07
N ASP A 401 18.17 25.60 34.55
CA ASP A 401 19.47 25.03 35.02
C ASP A 401 20.10 25.74 36.26
N PRO A 402 21.28 25.38 36.90
CA PRO A 402 22.46 24.62 36.39
C PRO A 402 23.39 23.80 37.37
N ALA A 403 24.32 23.04 36.75
CA ALA A 403 25.77 22.81 37.05
C ALA A 403 26.38 22.13 38.32
N ALA A 404 27.57 21.52 38.06
CA ALA A 404 28.74 21.12 38.91
C ALA A 404 28.77 19.68 39.51
N THR A 405 29.84 18.85 39.50
CA THR A 405 31.31 19.03 39.28
C THR A 405 32.05 17.67 39.27
N GLY A 406 33.26 17.62 38.65
CA GLY A 406 34.36 16.67 38.95
C GLY A 406 34.93 15.92 37.72
N SER A 407 35.78 16.51 36.86
CA SER A 407 37.26 16.68 36.92
C SER A 407 38.12 15.41 36.77
N GLY A 408 38.95 15.36 35.72
CA GLY A 408 40.05 14.39 35.57
C GLY A 408 40.72 14.37 34.18
N ARG A 409 41.62 15.34 33.92
CA ARG A 409 42.55 15.42 32.76
C ARG A 409 43.46 14.18 32.62
N SER A 410 43.85 13.81 31.38
CA SER A 410 45.25 13.90 30.92
C SER A 410 45.41 13.54 29.43
N THR A 411 46.36 14.21 28.79
CA THR A 411 46.68 14.32 27.37
C THR A 411 47.85 13.44 26.93
N ALA A 412 47.85 13.06 25.64
CA ALA A 412 48.95 12.95 24.68
C ALA A 412 50.38 12.55 25.15
N GLY A 413 50.96 11.56 24.45
CA GLY A 413 52.41 11.33 24.37
C GLY A 413 52.79 10.08 23.55
N ALA A 414 53.32 10.29 22.35
CA ALA A 414 54.24 9.38 21.65
C ALA A 414 55.63 10.07 21.61
N PRO A 415 56.76 9.49 21.11
CA PRO A 415 57.13 8.10 20.75
C PRO A 415 58.51 7.68 21.34
N ARG A 416 59.00 6.45 21.09
CA ARG A 416 60.43 5.98 21.08
C ARG A 416 60.44 4.51 20.63
N SER A 417 60.94 4.16 19.43
CA SER A 417 62.32 3.83 19.04
C SER A 417 62.95 2.68 19.84
N ASP A 418 63.32 1.61 19.13
CA ASP A 418 64.50 0.73 19.28
C ASP A 418 64.15 -0.63 18.59
N GLU A 419 64.57 -0.86 17.35
CA GLU A 419 65.86 -1.46 16.92
C GLU A 419 65.78 -2.99 16.69
N TYR A 420 66.00 -3.36 15.43
CA TYR A 420 66.82 -4.48 14.93
C TYR A 420 66.55 -5.92 15.41
N THR A 421 66.17 -6.82 14.48
CA THR A 421 67.07 -7.90 14.00
C THR A 421 66.42 -8.72 12.88
N VAL A 422 67.19 -8.81 11.78
CA VAL A 422 67.06 -9.65 10.59
C VAL A 422 67.29 -11.14 10.91
N ARG A 423 66.52 -12.06 10.32
CA ARG A 423 67.04 -13.26 9.61
C ARG A 423 65.95 -14.10 8.91
N THR A 424 66.03 -14.08 7.58
CA THR A 424 65.87 -15.19 6.61
C THR A 424 65.54 -16.60 7.17
N ARG A 425 64.47 -17.22 6.67
CA ARG A 425 64.53 -18.20 5.56
C ARG A 425 63.16 -18.41 4.94
#